data_AF-A0A3N5MYV1-F1
#
_entry.id   AF-A0A3N5MYV1-F1
#
_cell.length_a   1.000
_cell.length_b   1.000
_cell.length_c   1.000
_cell.angle_alpha   90.00
_cell.angle_beta   90.00
_cell.angle_gamma   90.00
#
_symmetry.space_group_name_H-M   'P 1'
#
loop_
_entity.id
_entity.type
_entity.pdbx_description
1 polymer ?
#
loop_
_entity_poly.entity_id
_entity_poly.type
_entity_poly.pdbx_seq_one_letter_code
_entity_poly.pdbx_strand_id
1 'polypeptide(L)'
;GSILLGALLAMLLSVAMALPALRVSGDYLLIASIGFQLGMIELIKNLRFTGGASGVSGIPAFVVPTFGREAYVALVIAAAIAVVLLVRWIAHGDYGRAISAMRDDEEAFAALGRDAKWIKVSLFALGSGIAGFAGALYAHYFRFVTSEQFEILMSSTILTMVVVGGLKTTWGPVIGAILLQILPQAITFLNLPPALLGPLQGLLFTGLVLIFMFLRPGGLVQAGDTWRSRRSQHGGG
;
A
#
# COMPACT_ATOMS: atom_id res chain seq x y z
N GLY A 1 -17.90 7.72 11.81
CA GLY A 1 -17.19 7.23 13.02
C GLY A 1 -16.32 6.03 12.72
N SER A 2 -16.91 4.95 12.19
CA SER A 2 -16.26 3.66 11.89
C SER A 2 -14.96 3.77 11.07
N ILE A 3 -14.90 4.67 10.08
CA ILE A 3 -13.74 4.83 9.19
C ILE A 3 -12.50 5.33 9.96
N LEU A 4 -12.66 6.39 10.75
CA LEU A 4 -11.57 6.95 11.56
C LEU A 4 -11.13 5.97 12.65
N LEU A 5 -12.09 5.27 13.26
CA LEU A 5 -11.83 4.28 14.30
C LEU A 5 -11.05 3.08 13.75
N GLY A 6 -11.39 2.63 12.54
CA GLY A 6 -10.65 1.58 11.83
C GLY A 6 -9.22 1.99 11.50
N ALA A 7 -9.02 3.23 11.02
CA ALA A 7 -7.68 3.77 10.77
C ALA A 7 -6.83 3.86 12.04
N LEU A 8 -7.43 4.31 13.15
CA LEU A 8 -6.74 4.48 14.43
C LEU A 8 -6.40 3.12 15.07
N LEU A 9 -7.32 2.15 15.01
CA LEU A 9 -7.06 0.78 15.45
C LEU A 9 -5.96 0.12 14.60
N ALA A 10 -5.98 0.28 13.28
CA ALA A 10 -4.94 -0.25 12.41
C ALA A 10 -3.57 0.36 12.75
N MET A 11 -3.52 1.68 13.00
CA MET A 11 -2.32 2.37 13.43
C MET A 11 -1.82 1.83 14.79
N LEU A 12 -2.68 1.69 15.80
CA LEU A 12 -2.29 1.20 17.13
C LEU A 12 -1.80 -0.26 17.08
N LEU A 13 -2.52 -1.13 16.39
CA LEU A 13 -2.14 -2.54 16.25
C LEU A 13 -0.80 -2.67 15.53
N SER A 14 -0.56 -1.85 14.50
CA SER A 14 0.71 -1.89 13.77
C SER A 14 1.92 -1.46 14.60
N VAL A 15 1.76 -0.60 15.61
CA VAL A 15 2.86 -0.25 16.54
C VAL A 15 3.27 -1.48 17.36
N ALA A 16 2.30 -2.21 17.90
CA ALA A 16 2.56 -3.46 18.63
C ALA A 16 3.22 -4.52 17.74
N MET A 17 2.90 -4.53 16.45
CA MET A 17 3.43 -5.46 15.45
C MET A 17 4.81 -5.05 14.90
N ALA A 18 5.07 -3.74 14.80
CA ALA A 18 6.33 -3.22 14.28
C ALA A 18 7.50 -3.53 15.23
N LEU A 19 7.27 -3.53 16.55
CA LEU A 19 8.30 -3.81 17.54
C LEU A 19 8.97 -5.19 17.38
N PRO A 20 8.24 -6.32 17.25
CA PRO A 20 8.85 -7.61 16.97
C PRO A 20 9.38 -7.72 15.54
N ALA A 21 8.72 -7.10 14.55
CA ALA A 21 9.20 -7.10 13.16
C ALA A 21 10.59 -6.47 13.03
N LEU A 22 10.87 -5.42 13.78
CA LEU A 22 12.18 -4.74 13.79
C LEU A 22 13.29 -5.54 14.48
N ARG A 23 12.97 -6.65 15.15
CA ARG A 23 13.98 -7.57 15.72
C ARG A 23 14.46 -8.61 14.71
N VAL A 24 13.75 -8.77 13.59
CA VAL A 24 14.06 -9.74 12.55
C VAL A 24 14.67 -9.00 11.35
N SER A 25 15.89 -9.37 10.98
CA SER A 25 16.63 -8.73 9.88
C SER A 25 16.84 -9.69 8.71
N GLY A 26 16.95 -9.13 7.50
CA GLY A 26 17.24 -9.88 6.27
C GLY A 26 16.06 -10.71 5.75
N ASP A 27 16.35 -11.83 5.10
CA ASP A 27 15.35 -12.68 4.43
C ASP A 27 14.30 -13.26 5.39
N TYR A 28 14.64 -13.38 6.68
CA TYR A 28 13.72 -13.82 7.72
C TYR A 28 12.54 -12.86 7.91
N LEU A 29 12.72 -11.56 7.65
CA LEU A 29 11.65 -10.58 7.75
C LEU A 29 10.57 -10.82 6.68
N LEU A 30 10.98 -11.25 5.48
CA LEU A 30 10.06 -11.58 4.39
C LEU A 30 9.20 -12.79 4.77
N ILE A 31 9.84 -13.86 5.25
CA ILE A 31 9.15 -15.09 5.68
C ILE A 31 8.20 -14.78 6.84
N ALA A 32 8.66 -14.00 7.83
CA ALA A 32 7.85 -13.60 8.97
C ALA A 32 6.61 -12.78 8.55
N SER A 33 6.75 -11.88 7.57
CA SER A 33 5.64 -11.05 7.08
C SER A 33 4.57 -11.88 6.37
N ILE A 34 4.97 -12.86 5.54
CA ILE A 34 4.05 -13.78 4.87
C ILE A 34 3.34 -14.67 5.89
N GLY A 35 4.09 -15.27 6.83
CA GLY A 35 3.52 -16.09 7.90
C GLY A 35 2.55 -15.30 8.78
N PHE A 36 2.90 -14.05 9.09
CA PHE A 36 2.02 -13.14 9.82
C PHE A 36 0.72 -12.85 9.07
N GLN A 37 0.80 -12.55 7.76
CA GLN A 37 -0.39 -12.33 6.94
C GLN A 37 -1.31 -13.55 6.92
N LEU A 38 -0.75 -14.74 6.70
CA LEU A 38 -1.51 -16.00 6.71
C LEU A 38 -2.15 -16.26 8.07
N GLY A 39 -1.41 -16.07 9.16
CA GLY A 39 -1.92 -16.21 10.52
C GLY A 39 -3.05 -15.25 10.82
N MET A 40 -2.95 -14.00 10.36
CA MET A 40 -4.02 -13.00 10.51
C MET A 40 -5.28 -13.36 9.73
N ILE A 41 -5.14 -13.85 8.50
CA ILE A 41 -6.28 -14.31 7.70
C ILE A 41 -6.99 -15.46 8.42
N GLU A 42 -6.22 -16.44 8.93
CA GLU A 42 -6.77 -17.59 9.65
C GLU A 42 -7.44 -17.18 10.97
N LEU A 43 -6.85 -16.23 11.69
CA LEU A 43 -7.47 -15.65 12.88
C LEU A 43 -8.82 -14.99 12.53
N ILE A 44 -8.88 -14.20 11.47
CA ILE A 44 -10.11 -13.54 11.01
C ILE A 44 -11.16 -14.57 10.58
N LYS A 45 -10.77 -15.67 9.93
CA LYS A 45 -11.66 -16.77 9.55
C LYS A 45 -12.25 -17.51 10.76
N ASN A 46 -11.50 -17.60 11.85
CA ASN A 46 -11.93 -18.27 13.08
C ASN A 46 -12.73 -17.37 14.05
N LEU A 47 -12.67 -16.05 13.87
CA LEU A 47 -13.44 -15.12 14.69
C LEU A 47 -14.92 -15.14 14.31
N ARG A 48 -15.79 -15.38 15.31
CA ARG A 48 -17.25 -15.38 15.11
C ARG A 48 -17.82 -13.98 14.83
N PHE A 49 -17.13 -12.93 15.25
CA PHE A 49 -17.55 -11.53 15.09
C PHE A 49 -17.44 -11.02 13.64
N THR A 50 -16.56 -11.61 12.83
CA THR A 50 -16.30 -11.23 11.43
C THR A 50 -17.11 -12.05 10.42
N GLY A 51 -18.03 -12.90 10.88
CA GLY A 51 -18.75 -13.85 10.01
C GLY A 51 -17.89 -15.01 9.51
N GLY A 52 -16.67 -15.15 10.05
CA GLY A 52 -15.71 -16.19 9.68
C GLY A 52 -15.33 -16.17 8.19
N ALA A 53 -15.27 -17.35 7.57
CA ALA A 53 -14.95 -17.48 6.14
C ALA A 53 -16.00 -16.82 5.22
N SER A 54 -17.27 -16.74 5.66
CA SER A 54 -18.36 -16.13 4.88
C SER A 54 -18.31 -14.61 4.83
N GLY A 55 -17.48 -13.99 5.68
CA GLY A 55 -17.29 -12.54 5.73
C GLY A 55 -18.44 -11.77 6.37
N VAL A 56 -18.30 -10.44 6.38
CA VAL A 56 -19.29 -9.52 6.94
C VAL A 56 -20.12 -8.93 5.82
N SER A 57 -21.45 -9.09 5.91
CA SER A 57 -22.44 -8.46 5.03
C SER A 57 -23.26 -7.41 5.77
N GLY A 58 -23.89 -6.50 5.03
CA GLY A 58 -24.83 -5.53 5.61
C GLY A 58 -24.16 -4.29 6.23
N ILE A 59 -22.92 -3.98 5.84
CA ILE A 59 -22.24 -2.76 6.29
C ILE A 59 -23.09 -1.55 5.88
N PRO A 60 -23.48 -0.69 6.84
CA PRO A 60 -24.32 0.47 6.56
C PRO A 60 -23.59 1.41 5.60
N ALA A 61 -24.28 1.83 4.55
CA ALA A 61 -23.68 2.68 3.55
C ALA A 61 -23.41 4.07 4.15
N PHE A 62 -22.14 4.47 4.12
CA PHE A 62 -21.72 5.81 4.53
C PHE A 62 -21.90 6.75 3.34
N VAL A 63 -22.66 7.85 3.50
CA VAL A 63 -22.88 8.92 2.49
C VAL A 63 -23.73 8.51 1.27
N VAL A 64 -23.66 7.28 0.78
CA VAL A 64 -24.42 6.78 -0.40
C VAL A 64 -25.96 6.93 -0.25
N PRO A 65 -26.59 6.68 0.92
CA PRO A 65 -28.04 6.84 1.07
C PRO A 65 -28.50 8.30 1.05
N THR A 66 -27.62 9.24 1.39
CA THR A 66 -27.97 10.65 1.60
C THR A 66 -27.58 11.55 0.43
N PHE A 67 -26.47 11.25 -0.24
CA PHE A 67 -25.90 12.09 -1.31
C PHE A 67 -25.69 11.37 -2.64
N GLY A 68 -26.05 10.08 -2.72
CA GLY A 68 -25.91 9.28 -3.94
C GLY A 68 -24.49 8.75 -4.20
N ARG A 69 -24.34 7.95 -5.26
CA ARG A 69 -23.07 7.31 -5.65
C ARG A 69 -21.99 8.30 -6.06
N GLU A 70 -22.36 9.36 -6.76
CA GLU A 70 -21.44 10.39 -7.25
C GLU A 70 -20.73 11.12 -6.10
N ALA A 71 -21.47 11.46 -5.04
CA ALA A 71 -20.88 12.09 -3.86
C ALA A 71 -19.89 11.17 -3.13
N TYR A 72 -20.15 9.86 -3.13
CA TYR A 72 -19.23 8.88 -2.56
C TYR A 72 -17.93 8.80 -3.36
N VAL A 73 -18.02 8.74 -4.70
CA VAL A 73 -16.85 8.74 -5.58
C VAL A 73 -16.03 10.01 -5.40
N ALA A 74 -16.68 11.18 -5.36
CA ALA A 74 -16.03 12.46 -5.11
C ALA A 74 -15.31 12.49 -3.75
N LEU A 75 -15.94 11.94 -2.70
CA LEU A 75 -15.34 11.84 -1.37
C LEU A 75 -14.11 10.93 -1.37
N VAL A 76 -14.17 9.77 -2.02
CA VAL A 76 -13.03 8.85 -2.11
C VAL A 76 -11.88 9.47 -2.88
N ILE A 77 -12.16 10.16 -3.99
CA ILE A 77 -11.14 10.88 -4.76
C ILE A 77 -10.51 11.99 -3.91
N ALA A 78 -11.33 12.80 -3.22
CA ALA A 78 -10.85 13.84 -2.33
C ALA A 78 -9.98 13.27 -1.21
N ALA A 79 -10.39 12.15 -0.61
CA ALA A 79 -9.63 11.46 0.43
C ALA A 79 -8.31 10.88 -0.09
N ALA A 80 -8.31 10.30 -1.29
CA ALA A 80 -7.09 9.80 -1.94
C ALA A 80 -6.11 10.94 -2.24
N ILE A 81 -6.59 12.07 -2.77
CA ILE A 81 -5.78 13.27 -3.00
C ILE A 81 -5.21 13.79 -1.67
N ALA A 82 -6.04 13.88 -0.62
CA ALA A 82 -5.59 14.32 0.69
C ALA A 82 -4.48 13.42 1.26
N VAL A 83 -4.60 12.10 1.13
CA VAL A 83 -3.57 11.15 1.54
C VAL A 83 -2.28 11.34 0.73
N VAL A 84 -2.37 11.50 -0.60
CA VAL A 84 -1.18 11.74 -1.44
C VAL A 84 -0.50 13.05 -1.06
N LEU A 85 -1.26 14.11 -0.79
CA LEU A 85 -0.73 15.40 -0.34
C LEU A 85 -0.08 15.29 1.05
N LEU A 86 -0.70 14.57 1.98
CA LEU A 86 -0.16 14.31 3.31
C LEU A 86 1.18 13.56 3.23
N VAL A 87 1.22 12.46 2.46
CA VAL A 87 2.44 11.67 2.25
C VAL A 87 3.52 12.52 1.60
N ARG A 88 3.14 13.36 0.63
CA ARG A 88 4.07 14.27 -0.05
C ARG A 88 4.64 15.33 0.91
N TRP A 89 3.80 15.90 1.78
CA TRP A 89 4.23 16.86 2.78
C TRP A 89 5.21 16.23 3.78
N ILE A 90 4.91 15.02 4.28
CA ILE A 90 5.81 14.27 5.17
C ILE A 90 7.13 13.92 4.47
N ALA A 91 7.08 13.49 3.21
CA ALA A 91 8.25 13.07 2.43
C ALA A 91 9.20 14.22 2.06
N HIS A 92 8.68 15.45 1.86
CA HIS A 92 9.52 16.61 1.58
C HIS A 92 9.94 17.39 2.83
N GLY A 93 9.29 17.15 3.97
CA GLY A 93 9.66 17.73 5.26
C GLY A 93 10.95 17.16 5.84
N ASP A 94 11.29 17.64 7.04
CA ASP A 94 12.48 17.22 7.79
C ASP A 94 12.45 15.71 8.11
N TYR A 95 11.24 15.18 8.35
CA TYR A 95 11.00 13.77 8.62
C TYR A 95 11.37 12.89 7.41
N GLY A 96 10.95 13.27 6.20
CA GLY A 96 11.32 12.56 4.97
C GLY A 96 12.83 12.56 4.72
N ARG A 97 13.52 13.67 5.00
CA ARG A 97 14.99 13.72 4.90
C ARG A 97 15.66 12.78 5.91
N ALA A 98 15.14 12.70 7.13
CA ALA A 98 15.63 11.74 8.12
C ALA A 98 15.41 10.28 7.68
N ILE A 99 14.26 9.96 7.08
CA ILE A 99 13.97 8.63 6.54
C ILE A 99 14.98 8.24 5.46
N SER A 100 15.34 9.15 4.55
CA SER A 100 16.33 8.80 3.52
C SER A 100 17.74 8.72 4.05
N ALA A 101 18.13 9.56 5.01
CA ALA A 101 19.43 9.43 5.65
C ALA A 101 19.55 8.05 6.33
N MET A 102 18.49 7.62 7.04
CA MET A 102 18.40 6.28 7.63
C MET A 102 18.41 5.16 6.57
N ARG A 103 17.80 5.38 5.39
CA ARG A 103 17.78 4.40 4.29
C ARG A 103 19.15 4.22 3.64
N ASP A 104 19.93 5.30 3.54
CA ASP A 104 21.23 5.27 2.87
C ASP A 104 22.29 4.56 3.73
N ASP A 105 22.31 4.83 5.04
CA ASP A 105 23.17 4.13 6.01
C ASP A 105 22.54 4.19 7.42
N GLU A 106 22.01 3.05 7.87
CA GLU A 106 21.35 2.93 9.17
C GLU A 106 22.34 2.99 10.34
N GLU A 107 23.55 2.44 10.18
CA GLU A 107 24.58 2.44 11.22
C GLU A 107 25.12 3.86 11.43
N ALA A 108 25.40 4.59 10.34
CA ALA A 108 25.80 5.99 10.40
C ALA A 108 24.68 6.88 10.96
N PHE A 109 23.42 6.60 10.63
CA PHE A 109 22.28 7.31 11.19
C PHE A 109 22.15 7.12 12.70
N ALA A 110 22.37 5.90 13.19
CA ALA A 110 22.39 5.57 14.61
C ALA A 110 23.59 6.21 15.34
N ALA A 111 24.76 6.29 14.68
CA ALA A 111 25.96 6.94 15.23
C ALA A 111 25.78 8.44 15.50
N LEU A 112 24.86 9.10 14.79
CA LEU A 112 24.47 10.50 15.01
C LEU A 112 23.50 10.68 16.21
N GLY A 113 23.27 9.63 17.00
CA GLY A 113 22.40 9.66 18.19
C GLY A 113 20.91 9.65 17.87
N ARG A 114 20.51 9.22 16.65
CA ARG A 114 19.10 9.12 16.26
C ARG A 114 18.62 7.67 16.25
N ASP A 115 17.48 7.43 16.89
CA ASP A 115 16.87 6.10 16.96
C ASP A 115 16.14 5.73 15.65
N ALA A 116 16.83 5.00 14.77
CA ALA A 116 16.24 4.43 13.55
C ALA A 116 14.99 3.57 13.84
N LYS A 117 14.98 2.88 14.99
CA LYS A 117 13.87 2.04 15.46
C LYS A 117 12.54 2.82 15.51
N TRP A 118 12.52 3.98 16.17
CA TRP A 118 11.30 4.76 16.35
C TRP A 118 10.79 5.38 15.04
N ILE A 119 11.70 5.72 14.14
CA ILE A 119 11.35 6.19 12.79
C ILE A 119 10.66 5.07 12.01
N LYS A 120 11.20 3.85 12.03
CA LYS A 120 10.58 2.68 11.38
C LYS A 120 9.23 2.31 11.97
N VAL A 121 9.08 2.32 13.31
CA VAL A 121 7.78 2.09 13.97
C VAL A 121 6.75 3.12 13.51
N SER A 122 7.13 4.40 13.44
CA SER A 122 6.25 5.48 13.02
C SER A 122 5.85 5.35 11.54
N LEU A 123 6.77 4.91 10.67
CA LEU A 123 6.47 4.60 9.26
C LEU A 123 5.46 3.46 9.14
N PHE A 124 5.62 2.38 9.90
CA PHE A 124 4.65 1.29 9.96
C PHE A 124 3.28 1.79 10.45
N ALA A 125 3.27 2.59 11.52
CA ALA A 125 2.07 3.17 12.09
C ALA A 125 1.28 4.03 11.09
N LEU A 126 1.98 4.94 10.41
CA LEU A 126 1.39 5.80 9.38
C LEU A 126 0.89 4.99 8.18
N GLY A 127 1.69 4.04 7.68
CA GLY A 127 1.32 3.19 6.56
C GLY A 127 0.10 2.33 6.85
N SER A 128 0.06 1.66 8.00
CA SER A 128 -1.07 0.85 8.44
C SER A 128 -2.31 1.69 8.75
N GLY A 129 -2.16 2.90 9.28
CA GLY A 129 -3.27 3.83 9.46
C GLY A 129 -3.93 4.24 8.13
N ILE A 130 -3.11 4.58 7.12
CA ILE A 130 -3.58 4.89 5.77
C ILE A 130 -4.23 3.67 5.11
N ALA A 131 -3.63 2.49 5.25
CA ALA A 131 -4.19 1.24 4.72
C ALA A 131 -5.52 0.86 5.40
N GLY A 132 -5.63 1.04 6.73
CA GLY A 132 -6.87 0.82 7.47
C GLY A 132 -7.97 1.80 7.09
N PHE A 133 -7.61 3.07 6.85
CA PHE A 133 -8.53 4.08 6.31
C PHE A 133 -9.04 3.67 4.91
N ALA A 134 -8.16 3.25 4.01
CA ALA A 134 -8.52 2.78 2.68
C ALA A 134 -9.39 1.52 2.72
N GLY A 135 -9.06 0.56 3.59
CA GLY A 135 -9.86 -0.66 3.80
C GLY A 135 -11.26 -0.37 4.35
N ALA A 136 -11.38 0.60 5.25
CA ALA A 136 -12.69 1.03 5.74
C ALA A 136 -13.54 1.65 4.62
N LEU A 137 -12.96 2.49 3.76
CA LEU A 137 -13.65 3.01 2.56
C LEU A 137 -14.03 1.88 1.60
N TYR A 138 -13.15 0.90 1.38
CA TYR A 138 -13.44 -0.27 0.55
C TYR A 138 -14.66 -1.04 1.08
N ALA A 139 -14.70 -1.29 2.39
CA ALA A 139 -15.79 -2.02 3.05
C ALA A 139 -17.15 -1.32 2.94
N HIS A 140 -17.18 0.02 3.09
CA HIS A 140 -18.43 0.78 2.97
C HIS A 140 -18.93 0.88 1.52
N TYR A 141 -18.05 0.78 0.52
CA TYR A 141 -18.44 0.79 -0.89
C TYR A 141 -19.04 -0.55 -1.31
N PHE A 142 -18.35 -1.66 -1.05
CA PHE A 142 -18.79 -3.00 -1.47
C PHE A 142 -19.88 -3.58 -0.57
N ARG A 143 -20.04 -3.08 0.67
CA ARG A 143 -21.01 -3.53 1.69
C ARG A 143 -20.89 -5.01 2.07
N PHE A 144 -19.88 -5.68 1.55
CA PHE A 144 -19.56 -7.07 1.75
C PHE A 144 -18.04 -7.24 1.68
N VAL A 145 -17.47 -7.90 2.68
CA VAL A 145 -16.03 -8.08 2.80
C VAL A 145 -15.76 -9.50 3.28
N THR A 146 -14.96 -10.25 2.52
CA THR A 146 -14.54 -11.61 2.85
C THR A 146 -13.03 -11.69 3.03
N SER A 147 -12.56 -12.65 3.81
CA SER A 147 -11.12 -12.88 4.05
C SER A 147 -10.36 -13.25 2.77
N GLU A 148 -11.04 -13.89 1.81
CA GLU A 148 -10.45 -14.36 0.54
C GLU A 148 -9.96 -13.19 -0.33
N GLN A 149 -10.53 -12.00 -0.16
CA GLN A 149 -10.13 -10.80 -0.91
C GLN A 149 -8.76 -10.24 -0.47
N PHE A 150 -8.27 -10.64 0.71
CA PHE A 150 -7.02 -10.11 1.30
C PHE A 150 -5.89 -11.14 1.34
N GLU A 151 -5.98 -12.18 0.52
CA GLU A 151 -4.92 -13.18 0.39
C GLU A 151 -3.63 -12.61 -0.22
N ILE A 152 -2.60 -13.45 -0.24
CA ILE A 152 -1.25 -13.10 -0.70
C ILE A 152 -1.29 -12.50 -2.11
N LEU A 153 -2.17 -12.99 -2.98
CA LEU A 153 -2.30 -12.48 -4.35
C LEU A 153 -2.67 -10.99 -4.39
N MET A 154 -3.56 -10.53 -3.51
CA MET A 154 -3.93 -9.12 -3.40
C MET A 154 -2.76 -8.28 -2.87
N SER A 155 -2.06 -8.77 -1.86
CA SER A 155 -0.87 -8.06 -1.31
C SER A 155 0.27 -7.97 -2.32
N SER A 156 0.50 -9.04 -3.08
CA SER A 156 1.44 -9.05 -4.21
C SER A 156 1.03 -8.08 -5.32
N THR A 157 -0.27 -7.98 -5.61
CA THR A 157 -0.81 -7.03 -6.60
C THR A 157 -0.59 -5.59 -6.16
N ILE A 158 -0.87 -5.26 -4.89
CA ILE A 158 -0.58 -3.92 -4.33
C ILE A 158 0.92 -3.62 -4.39
N LEU A 159 1.78 -4.58 -4.03
CA LEU A 159 3.23 -4.41 -4.15
C LEU A 159 3.65 -4.15 -5.59
N THR A 160 3.05 -4.87 -6.54
CA THR A 160 3.29 -4.71 -7.98
C THR A 160 2.85 -3.33 -8.46
N MET A 161 1.71 -2.80 -8.01
CA MET A 161 1.30 -1.41 -8.30
C MET A 161 2.36 -0.40 -7.88
N VAL A 162 2.93 -0.57 -6.68
CA VAL A 162 3.98 0.32 -6.17
C VAL A 162 5.28 0.15 -6.96
N VAL A 163 5.69 -1.07 -7.27
CA VAL A 163 6.95 -1.37 -7.99
C VAL A 163 6.89 -0.90 -9.45
N VAL A 164 5.81 -1.22 -10.17
CA VAL A 164 5.58 -0.77 -11.55
C VAL A 164 5.44 0.75 -11.60
N GLY A 165 4.77 1.34 -10.62
CA GLY A 165 4.64 2.80 -10.50
C GLY A 165 5.96 3.51 -10.23
N GLY A 166 6.77 2.97 -9.31
CA GLY A 166 8.10 3.46 -8.92
C GLY A 166 8.24 3.70 -7.41
N LEU A 167 9.16 2.99 -6.76
CA LEU A 167 9.40 3.03 -5.29
C LEU A 167 10.02 4.34 -4.79
N LYS A 168 10.66 5.12 -5.67
CA LYS A 168 11.45 6.31 -5.30
C LYS A 168 10.69 7.63 -5.45
N THR A 169 9.41 7.59 -5.81
CA THR A 169 8.58 8.79 -6.03
C THR A 169 7.25 8.70 -5.29
N THR A 170 6.68 9.85 -4.95
CA THR A 170 5.36 9.92 -4.31
C THR A 170 4.22 9.68 -5.30
N TRP A 171 4.42 10.01 -6.58
CA TRP A 171 3.44 9.82 -7.65
C TRP A 171 3.49 8.44 -8.31
N GLY A 172 4.62 7.73 -8.20
CA GLY A 172 4.80 6.40 -8.78
C GLY A 172 3.69 5.44 -8.38
N PRO A 173 3.46 5.18 -7.08
CA PRO A 173 2.41 4.27 -6.63
C PRO A 173 1.01 4.64 -7.12
N VAL A 174 0.70 5.93 -7.25
CA VAL A 174 -0.59 6.42 -7.75
C VAL A 174 -0.77 6.04 -9.22
N ILE A 175 0.25 6.30 -10.05
CA ILE A 175 0.22 5.96 -11.48
C ILE A 175 0.18 4.46 -11.68
N GLY A 176 0.97 3.70 -10.90
CA GLY A 176 0.97 2.24 -10.96
C GLY A 176 -0.39 1.63 -10.55
N ALA A 177 -1.03 2.17 -9.51
CA ALA A 177 -2.37 1.76 -9.11
C ALA A 177 -3.41 2.03 -10.20
N ILE A 178 -3.42 3.23 -10.78
CA ILE A 178 -4.35 3.57 -11.87
C ILE A 178 -4.13 2.66 -13.08
N LEU A 179 -2.87 2.48 -13.50
CA LEU A 179 -2.52 1.66 -14.66
C LEU A 179 -2.96 0.20 -14.47
N LEU A 180 -2.57 -0.43 -13.35
CA LEU A 180 -2.87 -1.84 -13.10
C LEU A 180 -4.34 -2.08 -12.74
N GLN A 181 -5.08 -1.05 -12.32
CA GLN A 181 -6.52 -1.15 -12.12
C GLN A 181 -7.30 -1.06 -13.45
N ILE A 182 -6.87 -0.19 -14.36
CA ILE A 182 -7.53 -0.02 -15.68
C ILE A 182 -7.18 -1.18 -16.61
N LEU A 183 -5.99 -1.76 -16.47
CA LEU A 183 -5.49 -2.79 -17.38
C LEU A 183 -6.42 -4.03 -17.48
N PRO A 184 -6.86 -4.67 -16.37
CA PRO A 184 -7.82 -5.77 -16.43
C PRO A 184 -9.13 -5.37 -17.11
N GLN A 185 -9.63 -4.15 -16.87
CA GLN A 185 -10.85 -3.62 -17.49
C GLN A 185 -10.68 -3.45 -19.00
N ALA A 186 -9.53 -2.91 -19.44
CA ALA A 186 -9.18 -2.78 -20.86
C ALA A 186 -9.16 -4.13 -21.58
N ILE A 187 -8.62 -5.18 -20.94
CA ILE A 187 -8.61 -6.54 -21.49
C ILE A 187 -10.04 -7.10 -21.60
N THR A 188 -10.92 -6.80 -20.64
CA THR A 188 -12.32 -7.22 -20.69
C THR A 188 -13.10 -6.58 -21.85
N PHE A 189 -12.75 -5.37 -22.29
CA PHE A 189 -13.37 -4.72 -23.46
C PHE A 189 -13.06 -5.43 -24.79
N LEU A 190 -12.07 -6.32 -24.86
CA LEU A 190 -11.75 -7.06 -26.09
C LEU A 190 -12.76 -8.18 -26.43
N ASN A 191 -13.81 -8.39 -25.62
CA ASN A 191 -14.91 -9.34 -25.88
C ASN A 191 -14.44 -10.75 -26.31
N LEU A 192 -13.45 -11.29 -25.61
CA LEU A 192 -12.92 -12.63 -25.86
C LEU A 192 -13.89 -13.73 -25.33
N PRO A 193 -13.79 -14.98 -25.79
CA PRO A 193 -14.63 -16.08 -25.32
C PRO A 193 -14.55 -16.26 -23.79
N PRO A 194 -15.69 -16.38 -23.07
CA PRO A 194 -15.72 -16.48 -21.60
C PRO A 194 -14.89 -17.62 -21.02
N ALA A 195 -14.78 -18.73 -21.75
CA ALA A 195 -14.03 -19.91 -21.33
C ALA A 195 -12.52 -19.67 -21.21
N LEU A 196 -11.96 -18.73 -21.99
CA LEU A 196 -10.52 -18.44 -22.00
C LEU A 196 -10.19 -17.11 -21.33
N LEU A 197 -11.20 -16.28 -21.04
CA LEU A 197 -11.05 -14.92 -20.52
C LEU A 197 -10.28 -14.88 -19.20
N GLY A 198 -10.62 -15.75 -18.25
CA GLY A 198 -9.96 -15.79 -16.93
C GLY A 198 -8.45 -16.10 -17.03
N PRO A 199 -8.05 -17.25 -17.60
CA PRO A 199 -6.65 -17.60 -17.75
C PRO A 199 -5.87 -16.62 -18.65
N LEU A 200 -6.46 -16.16 -19.76
CA LEU A 200 -5.81 -15.20 -20.66
C LEU A 200 -5.64 -13.83 -20.00
N GLN A 201 -6.60 -13.35 -19.22
CA GLN A 201 -6.48 -12.09 -18.50
C GLN A 201 -5.35 -12.15 -17.48
N GLY A 202 -5.24 -13.23 -16.72
CA GLY A 202 -4.13 -13.44 -15.79
C GLY A 202 -2.77 -13.49 -16.50
N LEU A 203 -2.69 -14.20 -17.63
CA LEU A 203 -1.46 -14.31 -18.43
C LEU A 203 -1.06 -12.96 -19.06
N LEU A 204 -2.02 -12.24 -19.64
CA LEU A 204 -1.78 -10.92 -20.24
C LEU A 204 -1.42 -9.87 -19.19
N PHE A 205 -2.11 -9.87 -18.05
CA PHE A 205 -1.78 -8.99 -16.93
C PHE A 205 -0.35 -9.24 -16.44
N THR A 206 -0.03 -10.49 -16.11
CA THR A 206 1.30 -10.86 -15.60
C THR A 206 2.38 -10.62 -16.66
N GLY A 207 2.14 -11.00 -17.91
CA GLY A 207 3.06 -10.79 -19.01
C GLY A 207 3.34 -9.31 -19.25
N LEU A 208 2.31 -8.46 -19.26
CA LEU A 208 2.48 -7.03 -19.45
C LEU A 208 3.23 -6.39 -18.27
N VAL A 209 2.93 -6.78 -17.04
CA VAL A 209 3.67 -6.36 -15.83
C VAL A 209 5.15 -6.73 -15.95
N LEU A 210 5.46 -7.97 -16.33
CA LEU A 210 6.85 -8.43 -16.50
C LEU A 210 7.59 -7.65 -17.58
N ILE A 211 6.94 -7.40 -18.72
CA ILE A 211 7.46 -6.56 -19.79
C ILE A 211 7.75 -5.15 -19.25
N PHE A 212 6.82 -4.53 -18.54
CA PHE A 212 7.03 -3.21 -17.94
C PHE A 212 8.19 -3.19 -16.94
N MET A 213 8.30 -4.20 -16.07
CA MET A 213 9.41 -4.31 -15.13
C MET A 213 10.76 -4.48 -15.84
N PHE A 214 10.79 -5.20 -16.97
CA PHE A 214 12.00 -5.39 -17.76
C PHE A 214 12.41 -4.13 -18.52
N LEU A 215 11.46 -3.41 -19.14
CA LEU A 215 11.76 -2.20 -19.90
C LEU A 215 12.08 -0.98 -19.01
N ARG A 216 11.52 -0.91 -17.80
CA ARG A 216 11.65 0.23 -16.88
C ARG A 216 11.88 -0.25 -15.44
N PRO A 217 13.09 -0.72 -15.09
CA PRO A 217 13.39 -1.23 -13.74
C PRO A 217 13.29 -0.17 -12.63
N GLY A 218 13.20 1.12 -12.98
CA GLY A 218 12.97 2.23 -12.05
C GLY A 218 11.49 2.56 -11.78
N GLY A 219 10.56 1.87 -12.42
CA GLY A 219 9.13 2.21 -12.45
C GLY A 219 8.78 3.24 -13.54
N LEU A 220 7.48 3.42 -13.78
CA LEU A 220 6.93 4.35 -14.78
C LEU A 220 7.27 5.81 -14.48
N VAL A 221 7.25 6.17 -13.20
CA VAL A 221 7.65 7.50 -12.73
C VAL A 221 9.08 7.41 -12.23
N GLN A 222 10.03 7.63 -13.14
CA GLN A 222 11.43 7.75 -12.77
C GLN A 222 11.60 8.94 -11.83
N ALA A 223 12.35 8.77 -10.74
CA ALA A 223 12.61 9.84 -9.79
C ALA A 223 13.32 11.02 -10.45
N GLY A 224 12.54 12.00 -10.91
CA GLY A 224 13.06 13.30 -11.30
C GLY A 224 13.60 13.98 -10.05
N ASP A 225 14.94 14.15 -10.00
CA ASP A 225 15.78 15.04 -9.18
C ASP A 225 15.40 15.36 -7.71
N THR A 226 14.43 14.67 -7.10
CA THR A 226 13.97 14.92 -5.73
C THR A 226 14.90 14.34 -4.66
N TRP A 227 15.84 13.48 -5.07
CA TRP A 227 16.73 12.74 -4.19
C TRP A 227 18.21 12.81 -4.62
N ARG A 228 18.62 13.79 -5.43
CA ARG A 228 20.05 14.08 -5.58
C ARG A 228 20.53 14.76 -4.31
N SER A 229 21.11 13.97 -3.41
CA SER A 229 22.09 14.48 -2.46
C SER A 229 23.08 15.33 -3.26
N ARG A 230 23.24 16.60 -2.88
CA ARG A 230 24.28 17.48 -3.40
C ARG A 230 25.64 16.92 -2.99
N ARG A 231 26.10 15.87 -3.67
CA ARG A 231 27.50 15.45 -3.71
C ARG A 231 28.17 16.13 -4.89
N SER A 232 28.43 17.43 -4.74
CA SER A 232 29.56 18.12 -5.37
C SER A 232 29.69 19.52 -4.77
N GLN A 233 30.82 19.76 -4.09
CA GLN A 233 31.53 21.06 -3.96
C GLN A 233 32.35 21.23 -2.66
N HIS A 234 32.79 20.17 -1.98
CA HIS A 234 33.93 20.30 -1.06
C HIS A 234 34.84 19.07 -1.18
N GLY A 235 35.86 19.18 -2.02
CA GLY A 235 36.90 18.19 -2.20
C GLY A 235 37.87 18.56 -3.32
N GLY A 236 38.93 19.30 -2.98
CA GLY A 236 40.18 19.32 -3.73
C GLY A 236 40.55 20.62 -4.44
N GLY A 237 40.94 21.63 -3.65
CA GLY A 237 41.96 22.61 -4.03
C GLY A 237 43.11 22.46 -3.03
#